data_AF-A0A496BST6-F1
#
_entry.id   AF-A0A496BST6-F1
#
_cell.length_a   1.000
_cell.length_b   1.000
_cell.length_c   1.000
_cell.angle_alpha   90.00
_cell.angle_beta   90.00
_cell.angle_gamma   90.00
#
_symmetry.space_group_name_H-M   'P 1'
#
loop_
_entity.id
_entity.type
_entity.pdbx_description
1 polymer ?
#
loop_
_entity_poly.entity_id
_entity_poly.type
_entity_poly.pdbx_seq_one_letter_code
_entity_poly.pdbx_strand_id
1 'polypeptide(L)'
;MVIAMRKRLFRYITMALSLWIFLGGSIGQVYAQDEFNPTPPPEPGKLTLLLSTDPQGAAYFEQTNPSGIYDTGTEVTVRAYPHTNYEFVAWQSADGEELSGLSEYTFTLTEKNARLIAKLRFNPKENPSEPGNGYYNLITTVSPSMAGWVEQNGQGIYENGKEVTLIAHAYPDYVFNHWESDGKKVSEEATYRFTMPGKHVYLRAVYDWKPKDPSEPEIGYCLYVNTSDPEAGYVSQSGNGIYELGDEVTVIASPTKDYDFIGWYDEAGMCLSTDISYTLTISKRTTTIEARFKKREAPVDEVEIVPGPNPDDPSSTEKGGEVEVIGEAIPGQTVEIIAMPKPGYAFEGWYLDGVFIPEAEMSHEILIGKDMGKLEAKFRELPVDLEVEGGENGWAEVTRYRGDVINLKAEPIVDHTFMGWYLLDQLLSKALNYDFDVNILRAALPAIRAVYTKGTVANETIAREELVTISFSGNQLCVTARQAIRRLMVYSFEGNLLGTNGQMEQGDIYRLSIRSPLLLVIEATDGTRIVCKLSSGR
;
A
#
# COMPACT_ATOMS: atom_id res chain seq x y z
N MET A 1 72.58 -39.76 1.16
CA MET A 1 71.60 -40.72 1.69
C MET A 1 70.30 -39.96 1.94
N VAL A 2 69.30 -40.18 1.09
CA VAL A 2 67.84 -39.91 1.19
C VAL A 2 67.42 -38.47 1.59
N ILE A 3 67.30 -37.54 0.63
CA ILE A 3 66.11 -37.13 -0.17
C ILE A 3 65.31 -35.99 0.51
N ALA A 4 65.51 -34.78 -0.02
CA ALA A 4 64.55 -33.67 0.06
C ALA A 4 64.29 -33.20 -1.38
N MET A 5 63.11 -33.53 -1.91
CA MET A 5 62.59 -32.96 -3.15
C MET A 5 62.01 -31.58 -2.82
N ARG A 6 62.64 -30.52 -3.32
CA ARG A 6 62.45 -29.92 -4.66
C ARG A 6 61.17 -29.07 -4.69
N LYS A 7 61.16 -27.87 -5.27
CA LYS A 7 62.14 -27.01 -5.94
C LYS A 7 61.30 -25.75 -6.26
N ARG A 8 61.73 -24.54 -5.88
CA ARG A 8 62.50 -23.59 -6.71
C ARG A 8 61.60 -22.80 -7.69
N LEU A 9 61.85 -21.53 -7.99
CA LEU A 9 62.94 -20.60 -7.65
C LEU A 9 62.48 -19.17 -8.01
N PHE A 10 62.81 -18.22 -7.13
CA PHE A 10 63.44 -16.90 -7.36
C PHE A 10 62.77 -15.85 -8.27
N ARG A 11 62.45 -14.63 -7.79
CA ARG A 11 63.34 -13.49 -7.37
C ARG A 11 64.15 -12.95 -8.57
N TYR A 12 64.27 -11.65 -8.88
CA TYR A 12 64.20 -10.40 -8.10
C TYR A 12 64.34 -9.19 -9.08
N ILE A 13 63.76 -8.02 -8.73
CA ILE A 13 64.33 -6.64 -8.80
C ILE A 13 64.51 -5.85 -10.14
N THR A 14 63.86 -4.66 -10.13
CA THR A 14 64.20 -3.29 -10.65
C THR A 14 64.10 -2.84 -12.12
N MET A 15 63.38 -1.71 -12.24
CA MET A 15 63.63 -0.46 -13.03
C MET A 15 63.49 -0.39 -14.56
N ALA A 16 62.62 0.55 -14.95
CA ALA A 16 62.80 1.65 -15.91
C ALA A 16 62.24 1.55 -17.36
N LEU A 17 61.49 2.61 -17.68
CA LEU A 17 61.35 3.35 -18.94
C LEU A 17 60.45 2.83 -20.10
N SER A 18 59.32 3.54 -20.27
CA SER A 18 58.84 4.23 -21.50
C SER A 18 58.74 3.45 -22.83
N LEU A 19 57.54 3.39 -23.44
CA LEU A 19 57.15 4.23 -24.59
C LEU A 19 55.69 3.96 -25.03
N TRP A 20 55.08 5.00 -25.60
CA TRP A 20 53.71 5.21 -26.08
C TRP A 20 53.15 4.25 -27.14
N ILE A 21 51.81 4.06 -27.14
CA ILE A 21 50.93 4.15 -28.33
C ILE A 21 49.59 4.80 -27.94
N PHE A 22 49.15 5.76 -28.76
CA PHE A 22 47.92 6.55 -28.68
C PHE A 22 46.69 5.82 -29.30
N LEU A 23 45.50 6.38 -28.99
CA LEU A 23 44.18 6.24 -29.62
C LEU A 23 43.19 5.20 -29.05
N GLY A 24 42.13 5.75 -28.46
CA GLY A 24 40.91 5.05 -28.05
C GLY A 24 40.26 5.80 -26.91
N GLY A 25 39.78 7.03 -27.17
CA GLY A 25 39.09 7.84 -26.18
C GLY A 25 37.89 7.09 -25.61
N SER A 26 37.93 6.83 -24.31
CA SER A 26 36.75 6.54 -23.51
C SER A 26 36.74 7.60 -22.42
N ILE A 27 35.79 8.51 -22.50
CA ILE A 27 35.50 9.50 -21.47
C ILE A 27 35.03 8.68 -20.26
N GLY A 28 35.84 8.60 -19.21
CA GLY A 28 35.45 7.99 -17.96
C GLY A 28 34.36 8.82 -17.32
N GLN A 29 33.14 8.28 -17.26
CA GLN A 29 32.05 8.82 -16.44
C GLN A 29 32.43 8.65 -14.97
N VAL A 30 32.37 9.73 -14.19
CA VAL A 30 32.58 9.69 -12.73
C VAL A 30 31.20 9.87 -12.09
N TYR A 31 30.70 8.81 -11.46
CA TYR A 31 29.53 8.87 -10.58
C TYR A 31 29.94 9.52 -9.24
N ALA A 32 29.03 10.27 -8.64
CA ALA A 32 29.23 10.93 -7.35
C ALA A 32 29.74 9.93 -6.30
N GLN A 33 30.92 10.18 -5.73
CA GLN A 33 31.49 9.38 -4.64
C GLN A 33 31.03 9.97 -3.31
N ASP A 34 30.02 9.33 -2.68
CA ASP A 34 29.54 9.65 -1.33
C ASP A 34 30.20 8.79 -0.23
N GLU A 35 31.47 8.38 -0.41
CA GLU A 35 32.22 7.76 0.68
C GLU A 35 32.84 8.83 1.60
N PHE A 36 32.20 9.10 2.74
CA PHE A 36 32.98 9.49 3.94
C PHE A 36 33.71 8.26 4.47
N ASN A 37 34.70 7.81 3.71
CA ASN A 37 35.85 7.12 4.26
C ASN A 37 36.89 8.22 4.48
N PRO A 38 37.43 8.47 5.69
CA PRO A 38 38.55 9.37 5.81
C PRO A 38 39.68 8.78 4.98
N THR A 39 39.80 9.23 3.73
CA THR A 39 40.96 9.00 2.90
C THR A 39 42.17 9.38 3.78
N PRO A 40 43.25 8.58 3.77
CA PRO A 40 44.46 8.94 4.50
C PRO A 40 44.75 10.42 4.22
N PRO A 41 45.06 11.23 5.26
CA PRO A 41 45.25 12.66 5.06
C PRO A 41 46.16 12.84 3.84
N PRO A 42 45.75 13.67 2.86
CA PRO A 42 46.51 13.82 1.63
C PRO A 42 47.98 14.05 1.97
N GLU A 43 48.90 13.49 1.18
CA GLU A 43 50.33 13.76 1.34
C GLU A 43 50.56 15.27 1.57
N PRO A 44 51.48 15.69 2.46
CA PRO A 44 51.65 17.09 2.81
C PRO A 44 51.74 17.98 1.55
N GLY A 45 50.79 18.90 1.42
CA GLY A 45 50.67 19.78 0.24
C GLY A 45 49.60 19.38 -0.76
N LYS A 46 48.84 18.29 -0.56
CA LYS A 46 47.65 17.95 -1.36
C LYS A 46 46.35 18.30 -0.61
N LEU A 47 45.33 18.68 -1.36
CA LEU A 47 43.99 19.04 -0.90
C LEU A 47 42.94 18.32 -1.76
N THR A 48 41.83 17.94 -1.14
CA THR A 48 40.71 17.25 -1.80
C THR A 48 39.56 18.23 -2.07
N LEU A 49 38.98 18.13 -3.26
CA LEU A 49 37.75 18.80 -3.66
C LEU A 49 36.66 17.77 -3.91
N LEU A 50 35.55 17.90 -3.18
CA LEU A 50 34.34 17.10 -3.36
C LEU A 50 33.24 17.94 -4.02
N LEU A 51 32.60 17.39 -5.03
CA LEU A 51 31.46 18.00 -5.72
C LEU A 51 30.20 17.18 -5.46
N SER A 52 29.09 17.84 -5.18
CA SER A 52 27.77 17.22 -5.05
C SER A 52 26.69 18.13 -5.62
N THR A 53 25.57 17.57 -6.07
CA THR A 53 24.40 18.36 -6.49
C THR A 53 23.37 18.42 -5.39
N ASP A 54 22.59 19.49 -5.37
CA ASP A 54 21.33 19.57 -4.64
C ASP A 54 20.24 20.07 -5.60
N PRO A 55 19.26 19.22 -5.97
CA PRO A 55 19.07 17.83 -5.51
C PRO A 55 20.14 16.84 -6.03
N GLN A 56 20.32 15.71 -5.35
CA GLN A 56 21.27 14.64 -5.73
C GLN A 56 20.97 14.12 -7.15
N GLY A 57 22.02 13.83 -7.94
CA GLY A 57 21.88 13.29 -9.30
C GLY A 57 21.37 14.27 -10.37
N ALA A 58 21.19 15.55 -10.05
CA ALA A 58 20.55 16.52 -10.96
C ALA A 58 21.49 17.11 -12.04
N ALA A 59 22.78 16.80 -11.97
CA ALA A 59 23.78 17.25 -12.93
C ALA A 59 24.97 16.31 -12.92
N TYR A 60 25.69 16.27 -14.04
CA TYR A 60 27.05 15.73 -14.05
C TYR A 60 28.06 16.88 -13.93
N PHE A 61 29.26 16.53 -13.44
CA PHE A 61 30.34 17.48 -13.24
C PHE A 61 31.55 17.20 -14.11
N GLU A 62 32.27 18.25 -14.47
CA GLU A 62 33.65 18.18 -14.92
C GLU A 62 34.51 19.03 -13.99
N GLN A 63 35.76 18.60 -13.78
CA GLN A 63 36.75 19.37 -13.02
C GLN A 63 38.15 19.23 -13.63
N THR A 64 39.02 20.20 -13.40
CA THR A 64 40.38 20.25 -13.98
C THR A 64 41.19 18.96 -13.75
N ASN A 65 41.04 18.31 -12.59
CA ASN A 65 41.60 16.98 -12.33
C ASN A 65 40.48 16.00 -11.89
N PRO A 66 40.18 14.95 -12.68
CA PRO A 66 39.14 13.98 -12.35
C PRO A 66 39.32 13.27 -11.00
N SER A 67 40.55 13.18 -10.46
CA SER A 67 40.79 12.53 -9.17
C SER A 67 40.30 13.35 -7.98
N GLY A 68 39.92 14.63 -8.16
CA GLY A 68 39.52 15.51 -7.07
C GLY A 68 40.62 15.84 -6.07
N ILE A 69 41.88 15.52 -6.38
CA ILE A 69 43.05 15.75 -5.51
C ILE A 69 43.99 16.72 -6.22
N TYR A 70 44.37 17.79 -5.53
CA TYR A 70 45.12 18.91 -6.08
C TYR A 70 46.26 19.30 -5.15
N ASP A 71 47.35 19.85 -5.68
CA ASP A 71 48.37 20.49 -4.85
C ASP A 71 47.86 21.83 -4.30
N THR A 72 48.32 22.23 -3.12
CA THR A 72 47.96 23.53 -2.52
C THR A 72 48.38 24.68 -3.42
N GLY A 73 47.48 25.66 -3.59
CA GLY A 73 47.67 26.79 -4.48
C GLY A 73 47.33 26.50 -5.95
N THR A 74 46.83 25.30 -6.27
CA THR A 74 46.37 24.97 -7.63
C THR A 74 45.09 25.73 -7.96
N GLU A 75 45.02 26.25 -9.18
CA GLU A 75 43.79 26.78 -9.76
C GLU A 75 42.92 25.63 -10.29
N VAL A 76 41.69 25.54 -9.80
CA VAL A 76 40.72 24.50 -10.13
C VAL A 76 39.53 25.13 -10.81
N THR A 77 39.10 24.55 -11.93
CA THR A 77 37.87 24.90 -12.64
C THR A 77 36.91 23.74 -12.50
N VAL A 78 35.68 24.03 -12.09
CA VAL A 78 34.58 23.09 -12.01
C VAL A 78 33.46 23.52 -12.95
N ARG A 79 32.78 22.56 -13.56
CA ARG A 79 31.62 22.78 -14.42
C ARG A 79 30.48 21.88 -14.00
N ALA A 80 29.30 22.47 -13.87
CA ALA A 80 28.05 21.74 -13.71
C ALA A 80 27.28 21.71 -15.02
N TYR A 81 26.85 20.53 -15.41
CA TYR A 81 25.98 20.29 -16.55
C TYR A 81 24.66 19.72 -16.04
N PRO A 82 23.66 20.59 -15.79
CA PRO A 82 22.33 20.16 -15.38
C PRO A 82 21.78 19.10 -16.33
N HIS A 83 21.15 18.06 -15.77
CA HIS A 83 20.34 17.13 -16.54
C HIS A 83 19.11 17.84 -17.12
N THR A 84 18.37 17.13 -17.98
CA THR A 84 17.12 17.64 -18.57
C THR A 84 16.24 18.27 -17.49
N ASN A 85 15.60 19.39 -17.83
CA ASN A 85 14.68 20.10 -16.93
C ASN A 85 15.31 20.66 -15.64
N TYR A 86 16.63 20.61 -15.46
CA TYR A 86 17.30 21.36 -14.39
C TYR A 86 18.00 22.60 -14.94
N GLU A 87 17.99 23.66 -14.13
CA GLU A 87 18.76 24.87 -14.34
C GLU A 87 19.77 25.03 -13.21
N PHE A 88 21.03 25.32 -13.56
CA PHE A 88 22.03 25.67 -12.57
C PHE A 88 21.67 27.01 -11.91
N VAL A 89 21.69 27.05 -10.58
CA VAL A 89 21.42 28.26 -9.79
C VAL A 89 22.72 28.86 -9.28
N ALA A 90 23.49 28.09 -8.51
CA ALA A 90 24.74 28.56 -7.92
C ALA A 90 25.63 27.41 -7.43
N TRP A 91 26.92 27.67 -7.32
CA TRP A 91 27.84 26.91 -6.49
C TRP A 91 27.77 27.45 -5.07
N GLN A 92 27.63 26.57 -4.09
CA GLN A 92 27.66 26.90 -2.67
C GLN A 92 28.75 26.12 -1.91
N SER A 93 29.25 26.68 -0.83
CA SER A 93 30.10 25.96 0.13
C SER A 93 29.26 24.97 0.97
N ALA A 94 29.94 24.08 1.69
CA ALA A 94 29.28 23.19 2.66
C ALA A 94 28.51 23.96 3.75
N ASP A 95 28.94 25.19 4.06
CA ASP A 95 28.33 26.05 5.09
C ASP A 95 27.16 26.89 4.54
N GLY A 96 26.80 26.70 3.26
CA GLY A 96 25.69 27.37 2.59
C GLY A 96 26.02 28.76 2.01
N GLU A 97 27.30 29.15 2.01
CA GLU A 97 27.74 30.40 1.38
C GLU A 97 27.70 30.28 -0.14
N GLU A 98 27.11 31.26 -0.83
CA GLU A 98 27.11 31.32 -2.29
C GLU A 98 28.49 31.74 -2.82
N LEU A 99 29.09 30.87 -3.64
CA LEU A 99 30.43 31.05 -4.20
C LEU A 99 30.39 31.61 -5.63
N SER A 100 29.45 31.15 -6.46
CA SER A 100 29.32 31.60 -7.85
C SER A 100 27.93 31.30 -8.41
N GLY A 101 27.34 32.26 -9.13
CA GLY A 101 26.11 32.06 -9.93
C GLY A 101 26.35 31.54 -11.35
N LEU A 102 27.61 31.26 -11.73
CA LEU A 102 27.96 30.70 -13.04
C LEU A 102 28.21 29.20 -12.93
N SER A 103 27.73 28.43 -13.92
CA SER A 103 27.88 26.96 -13.95
C SER A 103 29.32 26.51 -14.12
N GLU A 104 30.17 27.35 -14.73
CA GLU A 104 31.62 27.25 -14.70
C GLU A 104 32.17 28.16 -13.59
N TYR A 105 32.98 27.60 -12.69
CA TYR A 105 33.59 28.33 -11.59
C TYR A 105 35.06 27.96 -11.43
N THR A 106 35.93 28.98 -11.39
CA THR A 106 37.37 28.84 -11.22
C THR A 106 37.81 29.49 -9.93
N PHE A 107 38.59 28.76 -9.11
CA PHE A 107 39.09 29.22 -7.82
C PHE A 107 40.43 28.57 -7.46
N THR A 108 41.13 29.13 -6.49
CA THR A 108 42.40 28.57 -6.00
C THR A 108 42.18 27.79 -4.71
N LEU A 109 42.64 26.54 -4.66
CA LEU A 109 42.51 25.68 -3.49
C LEU A 109 43.76 25.82 -2.59
N THR A 110 43.69 26.65 -1.54
CA THR A 110 44.88 27.10 -0.79
C THR A 110 45.06 26.50 0.61
N GLU A 111 43.97 26.31 1.38
CA GLU A 111 44.11 26.14 2.85
C GLU A 111 43.55 24.82 3.41
N LYS A 112 42.42 24.34 2.89
CA LYS A 112 41.74 23.14 3.40
C LYS A 112 41.00 22.42 2.29
N ASN A 113 40.63 21.16 2.54
CA ASN A 113 39.71 20.42 1.69
C ASN A 113 38.42 21.22 1.49
N ALA A 114 37.90 21.20 0.27
CA ALA A 114 36.72 21.96 -0.09
C ALA A 114 35.59 21.02 -0.53
N ARG A 115 34.35 21.41 -0.21
CA ARG A 115 33.15 20.80 -0.76
C ARG A 115 32.34 21.90 -1.44
N LEU A 116 32.04 21.70 -2.71
CA LEU A 116 31.19 22.58 -3.49
C LEU A 116 29.90 21.85 -3.85
N ILE A 117 28.78 22.51 -3.57
CA ILE A 117 27.44 22.01 -3.83
C ILE A 117 26.89 22.81 -5.01
N ALA A 118 26.64 22.16 -6.15
CA ALA A 118 25.86 22.78 -7.21
C ALA A 118 24.40 22.79 -6.80
N LYS A 119 23.85 23.98 -6.54
CA LYS A 119 22.41 24.18 -6.38
C LYS A 119 21.78 24.22 -7.76
N LEU A 120 20.83 23.32 -7.96
CA LEU A 120 20.02 23.28 -9.17
C LEU A 120 18.58 23.56 -8.82
N ARG A 121 17.92 24.28 -9.71
CA ARG A 121 16.48 24.47 -9.66
C ARG A 121 15.89 23.60 -10.75
N PHE A 122 14.97 22.75 -10.34
CA PHE A 122 14.16 22.04 -11.30
C PHE A 122 13.21 23.03 -12.02
N ASN A 123 13.29 23.08 -13.35
CA ASN A 123 12.49 23.89 -14.25
C ASN A 123 12.17 23.10 -15.54
N PRO A 124 11.11 22.27 -15.53
CA PRO A 124 10.75 21.45 -16.66
C PRO A 124 10.21 22.31 -17.79
N LYS A 125 10.82 22.18 -18.97
CA LYS A 125 10.34 22.91 -20.16
C LYS A 125 9.11 22.25 -20.77
N GLU A 126 8.86 20.98 -20.44
CA GLU A 126 7.71 20.22 -20.92
C GLU A 126 6.67 20.07 -19.80
N ASN A 127 5.66 20.93 -19.84
CA ASN A 127 4.34 20.58 -19.34
C ASN A 127 3.48 20.41 -20.60
N PRO A 128 3.02 19.19 -20.93
CA PRO A 128 2.24 19.00 -22.13
C PRO A 128 0.96 19.84 -22.03
N SER A 129 0.63 20.57 -23.10
CA SER A 129 -0.58 21.39 -23.18
C SER A 129 -1.86 20.54 -23.33
N GLU A 130 -1.72 19.23 -23.55
CA GLU A 130 -2.80 18.23 -23.58
C GLU A 130 -2.55 17.16 -22.50
N PRO A 131 -3.53 16.85 -21.61
CA PRO A 131 -3.36 15.93 -20.48
C PRO A 131 -3.08 14.45 -20.80
N GLY A 132 -3.16 14.03 -22.07
CA GLY A 132 -3.37 12.61 -22.36
C GLY A 132 -4.65 12.07 -21.67
N ASN A 133 -4.52 10.97 -20.94
CA ASN A 133 -5.58 10.25 -20.21
C ASN A 133 -6.02 10.91 -18.88
N GLY A 134 -5.47 12.08 -18.52
CA GLY A 134 -5.85 12.81 -17.30
C GLY A 134 -4.98 12.55 -16.07
N TYR A 135 -3.90 11.77 -16.21
CA TYR A 135 -2.92 11.49 -15.16
C TYR A 135 -1.66 12.35 -15.28
N TYR A 136 -1.06 12.71 -14.14
CA TYR A 136 0.12 13.57 -14.07
C TYR A 136 1.11 13.09 -13.03
N ASN A 137 2.40 13.19 -13.36
CA ASN A 137 3.51 12.96 -12.44
C ASN A 137 3.59 14.02 -11.34
N LEU A 138 3.82 13.56 -10.11
CA LEU A 138 4.28 14.32 -8.97
C LEU A 138 5.71 13.87 -8.64
N ILE A 139 6.64 14.80 -8.70
CA ILE A 139 8.05 14.55 -8.39
C ILE A 139 8.43 15.34 -7.15
N THR A 140 8.93 14.63 -6.14
CA THR A 140 9.35 15.19 -4.87
C THR A 140 10.86 15.09 -4.68
N THR A 141 11.48 16.17 -4.21
CA THR A 141 12.90 16.19 -3.87
C THR A 141 13.10 16.69 -2.43
N VAL A 142 14.28 16.42 -1.87
CA VAL A 142 14.66 16.90 -0.52
C VAL A 142 15.89 17.79 -0.62
N SER A 143 15.94 18.82 0.22
CA SER A 143 17.10 19.69 0.35
C SER A 143 17.33 20.15 1.79
N PRO A 144 18.56 20.09 2.32
CA PRO A 144 19.76 19.50 1.70
C PRO A 144 19.58 18.02 1.33
N SER A 145 20.45 17.52 0.45
CA SER A 145 20.46 16.08 0.18
C SER A 145 20.68 15.32 1.49
N MET A 146 19.95 14.20 1.67
CA MET A 146 20.01 13.41 2.90
C MET A 146 19.52 14.13 4.18
N ALA A 147 18.77 15.23 4.06
CA ALA A 147 18.17 15.89 5.23
C ALA A 147 16.89 15.22 5.75
N GLY A 148 16.30 14.36 4.93
CA GLY A 148 15.05 13.68 5.22
C GLY A 148 14.59 12.88 4.01
N TRP A 149 13.33 12.48 4.05
CA TRP A 149 12.63 11.84 2.94
C TRP A 149 11.17 12.29 2.88
N VAL A 150 10.50 11.97 1.77
CA VAL A 150 9.11 12.36 1.52
C VAL A 150 8.24 11.12 1.39
N GLU A 151 7.25 11.02 2.27
CA GLU A 151 6.15 10.08 2.13
C GLU A 151 5.04 10.73 1.31
N GLN A 152 4.45 9.98 0.39
CA GLN A 152 3.28 10.42 -0.37
C GLN A 152 2.24 9.30 -0.44
N ASN A 153 0.96 9.66 -0.49
CA ASN A 153 -0.10 8.68 -0.68
C ASN A 153 -0.10 8.17 -2.12
N GLY A 154 0.32 6.93 -2.38
CA GLY A 154 0.44 6.39 -3.74
C GLY A 154 1.83 6.56 -4.35
N GLN A 155 1.93 6.49 -5.68
CA GLN A 155 3.20 6.12 -6.36
C GLN A 155 3.69 7.14 -7.40
N GLY A 156 3.33 8.41 -7.21
CA GLY A 156 3.92 9.52 -7.98
C GLY A 156 3.19 9.84 -9.28
N ILE A 157 2.13 9.11 -9.62
CA ILE A 157 1.24 9.41 -10.76
C ILE A 157 -0.19 9.56 -10.21
N TYR A 158 -0.84 10.66 -10.56
CA TYR A 158 -2.14 11.03 -10.00
C TYR A 158 -3.10 11.55 -11.05
N GLU A 159 -4.36 11.13 -10.96
CA GLU A 159 -5.44 11.69 -11.78
C GLU A 159 -5.68 13.16 -11.41
N ASN A 160 -6.03 13.97 -12.42
CA ASN A 160 -6.46 15.35 -12.22
C ASN A 160 -7.59 15.45 -11.18
N GLY A 161 -7.44 16.38 -10.23
CA GLY A 161 -8.46 16.61 -9.21
C GLY A 161 -8.39 15.68 -8.01
N LYS A 162 -7.53 14.65 -7.99
CA LYS A 162 -7.32 13.81 -6.80
C LYS A 162 -6.56 14.56 -5.70
N GLU A 163 -6.88 14.27 -4.45
CA GLU A 163 -6.15 14.79 -3.30
C GLU A 163 -4.83 14.03 -3.12
N VAL A 164 -3.74 14.78 -3.04
CA VAL A 164 -2.41 14.29 -2.70
C VAL A 164 -2.08 14.77 -1.28
N THR A 165 -1.54 13.87 -0.47
CA THR A 165 -0.96 14.14 0.84
C THR A 165 0.51 13.80 0.82
N LEU A 166 1.34 14.79 1.13
CA LEU A 166 2.78 14.64 1.35
C LEU A 166 3.10 14.78 2.83
N ILE A 167 4.04 13.98 3.34
CA ILE A 167 4.57 14.09 4.70
C ILE A 167 6.10 14.13 4.61
N ALA A 168 6.68 15.21 5.10
CA ALA A 168 8.12 15.39 5.20
C ALA A 168 8.64 14.77 6.51
N HIS A 169 9.57 13.82 6.39
CA HIS A 169 10.22 13.17 7.52
C HIS A 169 11.67 13.63 7.59
N ALA A 170 12.01 14.38 8.65
CA ALA A 170 13.38 14.84 8.87
C ALA A 170 14.24 13.73 9.49
N TYR A 171 15.47 13.60 9.01
CA TYR A 171 16.48 12.76 9.66
C TYR A 171 17.05 13.43 10.92
N PRO A 172 17.77 12.68 11.78
CA PRO A 172 18.42 13.26 12.95
C PRO A 172 19.23 14.51 12.59
N ASP A 173 19.20 15.49 13.49
CA ASP A 173 19.81 16.80 13.33
C ASP A 173 19.27 17.69 12.19
N TYR A 174 18.15 17.31 11.58
CA TYR A 174 17.40 18.17 10.67
C TYR A 174 16.01 18.47 11.22
N VAL A 175 15.50 19.64 10.85
CA VAL A 175 14.12 20.04 11.12
C VAL A 175 13.50 20.51 9.81
N PHE A 176 12.34 19.96 9.48
CA PHE A 176 11.57 20.41 8.32
C PHE A 176 11.27 21.92 8.44
N ASN A 177 11.54 22.67 7.37
CA ASN A 177 11.29 24.10 7.31
C ASN A 177 10.03 24.40 6.47
N HIS A 178 10.00 23.96 5.21
CA HIS A 178 8.86 24.22 4.32
C HIS A 178 8.84 23.35 3.06
N TRP A 179 7.68 23.30 2.42
CA TRP A 179 7.50 22.84 1.05
C TRP A 179 7.68 24.00 0.08
N GLU A 180 8.43 23.76 -0.98
CA GLU A 180 8.70 24.72 -2.05
C GLU A 180 8.25 24.14 -3.41
N SER A 181 7.61 24.98 -4.24
CA SER A 181 7.30 24.69 -5.63
C SER A 181 7.69 25.88 -6.50
N ASP A 182 8.41 25.64 -7.61
CA ASP A 182 8.91 26.69 -8.51
C ASP A 182 9.70 27.81 -7.79
N GLY A 183 10.47 27.46 -6.75
CA GLY A 183 11.23 28.41 -5.92
C GLY A 183 10.37 29.29 -5.00
N LYS A 184 9.08 28.96 -4.86
CA LYS A 184 8.15 29.64 -3.96
C LYS A 184 7.75 28.70 -2.84
N LYS A 185 7.82 29.20 -1.61
CA LYS A 185 7.26 28.53 -0.44
C LYS A 185 5.75 28.35 -0.60
N VAL A 186 5.27 27.11 -0.52
CA VAL A 186 3.84 26.75 -0.65
C VAL A 186 3.20 26.26 0.64
N SER A 187 3.98 25.72 1.59
CA SER A 187 3.50 25.31 2.93
C SER A 187 4.63 25.30 3.94
N GLU A 188 4.36 25.62 5.21
CA GLU A 188 5.30 25.46 6.34
C GLU A 188 4.98 24.24 7.21
N GLU A 189 3.87 23.56 6.92
CA GLU A 189 3.46 22.35 7.62
C GLU A 189 4.13 21.12 7.00
N ALA A 190 4.70 20.24 7.83
CA ALA A 190 5.35 19.00 7.39
C ALA A 190 4.40 18.11 6.59
N THR A 191 3.11 18.10 6.96
CA THR A 191 2.04 17.50 6.16
C THR A 191 1.45 18.55 5.22
N TYR A 192 1.54 18.30 3.92
CA TYR A 192 0.97 19.17 2.89
C TYR A 192 -0.06 18.43 2.05
N ARG A 193 -1.27 18.98 1.99
CA ARG A 193 -2.39 18.46 1.20
C ARG A 193 -2.72 19.41 0.08
N PHE A 194 -2.83 18.90 -1.13
CA PHE A 194 -3.24 19.68 -2.29
C PHE A 194 -4.00 18.82 -3.30
N THR A 195 -4.72 19.47 -4.20
CA THR A 195 -5.42 18.80 -5.30
C THR A 195 -4.52 18.78 -6.53
N MET A 196 -4.33 17.60 -7.14
CA MET A 196 -3.47 17.45 -8.31
C MET A 196 -4.00 18.30 -9.47
N PRO A 197 -3.22 19.29 -9.96
CA PRO A 197 -3.64 20.16 -11.06
C PRO A 197 -3.54 19.42 -12.40
N GLY A 198 -4.01 20.08 -13.47
CA GLY A 198 -3.92 19.55 -14.84
C GLY A 198 -2.53 19.71 -15.45
N LYS A 199 -1.48 19.37 -14.69
CA LYS A 199 -0.07 19.46 -15.11
C LYS A 199 0.83 18.69 -14.14
N HIS A 200 2.05 18.35 -14.57
CA HIS A 200 3.06 17.79 -13.68
C HIS A 200 3.38 18.75 -12.53
N VAL A 201 3.58 18.19 -11.33
CA VAL A 201 3.89 18.95 -10.12
C VAL A 201 5.25 18.57 -9.60
N TYR A 202 5.99 19.58 -9.15
CA TYR A 202 7.32 19.44 -8.60
C TYR A 202 7.35 20.13 -7.24
N LEU A 203 7.70 19.36 -6.22
CA LEU A 203 7.75 19.82 -4.84
C LEU A 203 9.09 19.47 -4.21
N ARG A 204 9.61 20.39 -3.42
CA ARG A 204 10.86 20.23 -2.69
C ARG A 204 10.59 20.42 -1.21
N ALA A 205 10.92 19.41 -0.41
CA ALA A 205 10.95 19.53 1.05
C ALA A 205 12.28 20.16 1.46
N VAL A 206 12.22 21.31 2.10
CA VAL A 206 13.38 22.07 2.57
C VAL A 206 13.53 21.89 4.09
N TYR A 207 14.74 21.59 4.54
CA TYR A 207 15.09 21.31 5.93
C TYR A 207 16.22 22.23 6.39
N ASP A 208 16.22 22.55 7.68
CA ASP A 208 17.31 23.25 8.34
C ASP A 208 18.09 22.28 9.24
N TRP A 209 19.42 22.36 9.18
CA TRP A 209 20.31 21.69 10.12
C TRP A 209 20.17 22.28 11.54
N LYS A 210 20.00 21.42 12.56
CA LYS A 210 19.97 21.77 13.99
C LYS A 210 20.57 20.63 14.84
N PRO A 211 21.59 20.89 15.69
CA PRO A 211 22.08 22.22 16.11
C PRO A 211 23.14 22.80 15.17
N LYS A 212 23.24 24.13 15.10
CA LYS A 212 24.22 24.88 14.27
C LYS A 212 25.70 24.48 14.46
N ASP A 213 26.03 23.71 15.50
CA ASP A 213 27.39 23.30 15.85
C ASP A 213 27.34 21.88 16.49
N PRO A 214 27.63 20.80 15.74
CA PRO A 214 27.52 19.44 16.24
C PRO A 214 28.82 19.02 16.95
N SER A 215 28.77 18.74 18.26
CA SER A 215 29.87 18.02 18.91
C SER A 215 29.92 16.54 18.52
N GLU A 216 28.80 16.01 18.01
CA GLU A 216 28.64 14.75 17.27
C GLU A 216 27.15 14.63 16.90
N PRO A 217 26.78 14.35 15.63
CA PRO A 217 25.38 14.05 15.30
C PRO A 217 24.93 12.74 15.97
N GLU A 218 23.73 12.71 16.53
CA GLU A 218 23.14 11.48 17.08
C GLU A 218 22.58 10.66 15.91
N ILE A 219 23.48 10.03 15.14
CA ILE A 219 23.11 9.26 13.96
C ILE A 219 22.41 7.97 14.41
N GLY A 220 21.07 7.98 14.39
CA GLY A 220 20.23 6.78 14.37
C GLY A 220 20.48 5.94 13.11
N TYR A 221 19.96 4.72 13.03
CA TYR A 221 20.15 3.90 11.82
C TYR A 221 19.26 4.44 10.69
N CYS A 222 19.85 5.08 9.70
CA CYS A 222 19.11 5.74 8.61
C CYS A 222 19.26 4.97 7.30
N LEU A 223 18.18 4.95 6.50
CA LEU A 223 18.17 4.48 5.12
C LEU A 223 18.06 5.68 4.18
N TYR A 224 19.03 5.86 3.30
CA TYR A 224 19.01 6.86 2.24
C TYR A 224 18.69 6.17 0.93
N VAL A 225 17.57 6.54 0.33
CA VAL A 225 17.15 5.99 -0.96
C VAL A 225 17.30 7.06 -2.02
N ASN A 226 18.28 6.86 -2.89
CA ASN A 226 18.55 7.75 -4.01
C ASN A 226 17.89 7.22 -5.28
N THR A 227 17.62 8.13 -6.21
CA THR A 227 17.24 7.79 -7.59
C THR A 227 18.33 8.29 -8.53
N SER A 228 18.67 7.48 -9.54
CA SER A 228 19.63 7.89 -10.58
C SER A 228 19.13 9.07 -11.42
N ASP A 229 17.81 9.25 -11.49
CA ASP A 229 17.14 10.31 -12.23
C ASP A 229 15.79 10.61 -11.54
N PRO A 230 15.62 11.78 -10.90
CA PRO A 230 14.36 12.17 -10.26
C PRO A 230 13.14 12.23 -11.18
N GLU A 231 13.33 12.32 -12.51
CA GLU A 231 12.22 12.28 -13.49
C GLU A 231 11.83 10.86 -13.89
N ALA A 232 12.73 9.90 -13.66
CA ALA A 232 12.56 8.54 -14.12
C ALA A 232 11.58 7.72 -13.27
N GLY A 233 11.33 8.16 -12.04
CA GLY A 233 10.44 7.47 -11.13
C GLY A 233 10.47 8.04 -9.73
N TYR A 234 9.48 7.63 -8.96
CA TYR A 234 9.42 7.85 -7.52
C TYR A 234 9.89 6.58 -6.79
N VAL A 235 10.35 6.75 -5.55
CA VAL A 235 10.63 5.63 -4.65
C VAL A 235 9.93 5.87 -3.32
N SER A 236 9.12 4.90 -2.90
CA SER A 236 8.57 4.82 -1.55
C SER A 236 9.39 3.88 -0.68
N GLN A 237 9.40 4.13 0.63
CA GLN A 237 9.93 3.22 1.64
C GLN A 237 8.91 3.02 2.76
N SER A 238 8.92 1.84 3.38
CA SER A 238 8.15 1.56 4.59
C SER A 238 8.80 2.20 5.82
N GLY A 239 8.01 2.55 6.83
CA GLY A 239 8.53 3.10 8.09
C GLY A 239 8.77 4.61 8.02
N ASN A 240 9.50 5.15 8.99
CA ASN A 240 9.69 6.60 9.17
C ASN A 240 11.10 7.09 8.79
N GLY A 241 11.96 6.20 8.25
CA GLY A 241 13.34 6.54 7.89
C GLY A 241 14.37 6.47 9.03
N ILE A 242 13.94 6.23 10.28
CA ILE A 242 14.81 6.04 11.44
C ILE A 242 14.54 4.66 12.02
N TYR A 243 15.56 3.80 11.99
CA TYR A 243 15.44 2.37 12.25
C TYR A 243 16.35 1.90 13.40
N GLU A 244 16.17 0.64 13.78
CA GLU A 244 17.06 -0.13 14.63
C GLU A 244 17.85 -1.18 13.82
N LEU A 245 18.91 -1.72 14.43
CA LEU A 245 19.71 -2.79 13.81
C LEU A 245 18.85 -4.06 13.71
N GLY A 246 18.71 -4.59 12.49
CA GLY A 246 17.91 -5.77 12.21
C GLY A 246 16.50 -5.47 11.72
N ASP A 247 16.08 -4.21 11.69
CA ASP A 247 14.80 -3.82 11.09
C ASP A 247 14.77 -4.17 9.60
N GLU A 248 13.62 -4.63 9.14
CA GLU A 248 13.36 -4.87 7.72
C GLU A 248 12.60 -3.68 7.13
N VAL A 249 13.13 -3.14 6.04
CA VAL A 249 12.57 -1.99 5.33
C VAL A 249 12.28 -2.39 3.90
N THR A 250 11.02 -2.23 3.48
CA THR A 250 10.59 -2.44 2.10
C THR A 250 10.66 -1.14 1.33
N VAL A 251 11.35 -1.16 0.19
CA VAL A 251 11.40 -0.07 -0.78
C VAL A 251 10.69 -0.49 -2.06
N ILE A 252 9.97 0.44 -2.68
CA ILE A 252 9.22 0.20 -3.91
C ILE A 252 9.55 1.30 -4.91
N ALA A 253 9.95 0.92 -6.11
CA ALA A 253 10.25 1.83 -7.21
C ALA A 253 9.04 1.96 -8.14
N SER A 254 8.72 3.19 -8.48
CA SER A 254 7.57 3.57 -9.29
C SER A 254 8.04 4.35 -10.51
N PRO A 255 8.49 3.67 -11.58
CA PRO A 255 8.97 4.33 -12.77
C PRO A 255 7.85 5.13 -13.44
N THR A 256 8.22 6.24 -14.07
CA THR A 256 7.31 7.01 -14.93
C THR A 256 7.12 6.29 -16.27
N LYS A 257 6.11 6.70 -17.04
CA LYS A 257 5.70 6.03 -18.29
C LYS A 257 6.82 5.85 -19.31
N ASP A 258 7.84 6.71 -19.30
CA ASP A 258 8.95 6.67 -20.27
C ASP A 258 10.18 5.91 -19.75
N TYR A 259 10.12 5.26 -18.59
CA TYR A 259 11.28 4.67 -17.95
C TYR A 259 11.03 3.24 -17.47
N ASP A 260 12.07 2.42 -17.54
CA ASP A 260 12.11 1.09 -16.93
C ASP A 260 12.90 1.14 -15.63
N PHE A 261 12.38 0.46 -14.61
CA PHE A 261 13.15 0.13 -13.43
C PHE A 261 14.18 -0.96 -13.75
N ILE A 262 15.45 -0.66 -13.48
CA ILE A 262 16.58 -1.57 -13.73
C ILE A 262 16.91 -2.40 -12.50
N GLY A 263 16.94 -1.78 -11.32
CA GLY A 263 17.24 -2.47 -10.07
C GLY A 263 17.65 -1.54 -8.93
N TRP A 264 17.75 -2.13 -7.76
CA TRP A 264 18.31 -1.55 -6.54
C TRP A 264 19.79 -1.86 -6.47
N TYR A 265 20.60 -0.84 -6.17
CA TYR A 265 22.05 -0.96 -6.08
C TYR A 265 22.55 -0.41 -4.75
N ASP A 266 23.62 -1.00 -4.21
CA ASP A 266 24.32 -0.44 -3.06
C ASP A 266 25.32 0.66 -3.47
N GLU A 267 25.96 1.28 -2.49
CA GLU A 267 27.01 2.30 -2.66
C GLU A 267 28.20 1.81 -3.49
N ALA A 268 28.51 0.51 -3.46
CA ALA A 268 29.58 -0.08 -4.25
C ALA A 268 29.17 -0.39 -5.70
N GLY A 269 27.90 -0.14 -6.05
CA GLY A 269 27.31 -0.44 -7.36
C GLY A 269 26.96 -1.90 -7.57
N MET A 270 26.90 -2.71 -6.52
CA MET A 270 26.42 -4.09 -6.58
C MET A 270 24.90 -4.11 -6.70
N CYS A 271 24.37 -4.90 -7.64
CA CYS A 271 22.93 -5.10 -7.77
C CYS A 271 22.39 -5.92 -6.59
N LEU A 272 21.47 -5.35 -5.84
CA LEU A 272 20.81 -5.97 -4.68
C LEU A 272 19.56 -6.75 -5.10
N SER A 273 18.75 -6.15 -5.98
CA SER A 273 17.53 -6.76 -6.51
C SER A 273 17.12 -6.09 -7.82
N THR A 274 16.49 -6.85 -8.71
CA THR A 274 15.84 -6.32 -9.93
C THR A 274 14.32 -6.21 -9.79
N ASP A 275 13.78 -6.62 -8.65
CA ASP A 275 12.35 -6.56 -8.36
C ASP A 275 11.96 -5.14 -7.93
N ILE A 276 10.81 -4.67 -8.43
CA ILE A 276 10.27 -3.34 -8.12
C ILE A 276 10.11 -3.12 -6.61
N SER A 277 9.75 -4.17 -5.88
CA SER A 277 9.67 -4.19 -4.42
C SER A 277 10.83 -4.98 -3.85
N TYR A 278 11.58 -4.40 -2.93
CA TYR A 278 12.73 -5.03 -2.29
C TYR A 278 12.73 -4.78 -0.79
N THR A 279 12.85 -5.83 0.01
CA THR A 279 13.01 -5.74 1.46
C THR A 279 14.47 -5.93 1.83
N LEU A 280 15.06 -4.94 2.49
CA LEU A 280 16.42 -5.00 3.01
C LEU A 280 16.42 -4.97 4.54
N THR A 281 17.49 -5.52 5.14
CA THR A 281 17.71 -5.46 6.59
C THR A 281 18.73 -4.37 6.93
N ILE A 282 18.38 -3.52 7.89
CA ILE A 282 19.27 -2.47 8.40
C ILE A 282 20.42 -3.11 9.19
N SER A 283 21.63 -3.02 8.65
CA SER A 283 22.83 -3.70 9.17
C SER A 283 23.95 -2.75 9.61
N LYS A 284 23.87 -1.47 9.21
CA LYS A 284 24.83 -0.41 9.57
C LYS A 284 24.09 0.90 9.83
N ARG A 285 24.74 1.82 10.56
CA ARG A 285 24.17 3.13 10.95
C ARG A 285 23.68 3.96 9.75
N THR A 286 24.38 3.87 8.63
CA THR A 286 24.01 4.58 7.40
C THR A 286 23.97 3.56 6.28
N THR A 287 22.77 3.29 5.78
CA THR A 287 22.56 2.45 4.61
C THR A 287 22.11 3.34 3.46
N THR A 288 22.83 3.33 2.35
CA THR A 288 22.41 4.02 1.13
C THR A 288 22.15 2.99 0.04
N ILE A 289 21.04 3.16 -0.66
CA ILE A 289 20.71 2.39 -1.86
C ILE A 289 20.31 3.35 -2.98
N GLU A 290 20.49 2.92 -4.22
CA GLU A 290 20.13 3.68 -5.41
C GLU A 290 19.14 2.87 -6.26
N ALA A 291 17.97 3.46 -6.53
CA ALA A 291 17.06 3.00 -7.58
C ALA A 291 17.58 3.48 -8.93
N ARG A 292 17.88 2.54 -9.84
CA ARG A 292 18.32 2.87 -11.19
C ARG A 292 17.21 2.68 -12.20
N PHE A 293 17.10 3.64 -13.09
CA PHE A 293 16.12 3.67 -14.15
C PHE A 293 16.79 3.84 -15.52
N LYS A 294 16.11 3.40 -16.57
CA LYS A 294 16.54 3.59 -17.95
C LYS A 294 15.38 4.12 -18.78
N LYS A 295 15.61 5.19 -19.53
CA LYS A 295 14.62 5.71 -20.48
C LYS A 295 14.30 4.64 -21.53
N ARG A 296 13.02 4.39 -21.75
CA ARG A 296 12.50 3.41 -22.71
C ARG A 296 12.56 4.01 -24.12
N GLU A 297 12.82 3.16 -25.10
CA GLU A 297 12.82 3.55 -26.53
C GLU A 297 11.41 3.49 -27.14
N ALA A 298 10.46 2.85 -26.44
CA ALA A 298 9.07 2.68 -26.81
C ALA A 298 8.18 2.88 -25.57
N PRO A 299 6.87 3.17 -25.71
CA PRO A 299 5.94 3.19 -24.59
C PRO A 299 5.79 1.79 -23.96
N VAL A 300 5.44 1.74 -22.66
CA VAL A 300 5.08 0.48 -21.97
C VAL A 300 3.65 0.11 -22.27
N ASP A 301 3.43 -1.18 -22.51
CA ASP A 301 2.09 -1.73 -22.54
C ASP A 301 1.58 -1.86 -21.10
N GLU A 302 0.40 -1.28 -20.84
CA GLU A 302 -0.29 -1.47 -19.57
C GLU A 302 -0.64 -2.96 -19.40
N VAL A 303 -0.55 -3.44 -18.15
CA VAL A 303 -0.99 -4.78 -17.78
C VAL A 303 -2.46 -4.92 -18.14
N GLU A 304 -2.79 -5.97 -18.89
CA GLU A 304 -4.17 -6.25 -19.27
C GLU A 304 -4.95 -6.72 -18.03
N ILE A 305 -5.83 -5.85 -17.54
CA ILE A 305 -6.74 -6.12 -16.44
C ILE A 305 -8.18 -6.12 -16.98
N VAL A 306 -8.79 -7.30 -17.07
CA VAL A 306 -10.06 -7.47 -17.80
C VAL A 306 -10.99 -8.51 -17.16
N PRO A 307 -12.28 -8.54 -17.52
CA PRO A 307 -13.14 -9.68 -17.23
C PRO A 307 -12.64 -10.97 -17.89
N GLY A 308 -12.39 -12.00 -17.09
CA GLY A 308 -12.06 -13.35 -17.53
C GLY A 308 -13.24 -14.07 -18.20
N PRO A 309 -13.01 -15.23 -18.86
CA PRO A 309 -14.10 -16.06 -19.39
C PRO A 309 -14.95 -16.65 -18.25
N ASN A 310 -16.17 -17.10 -18.56
CA ASN A 310 -17.02 -17.80 -17.60
C ASN A 310 -16.30 -19.08 -17.11
N PRO A 311 -16.10 -19.27 -15.79
CA PRO A 311 -15.46 -20.46 -15.23
C PRO A 311 -16.17 -21.77 -15.59
N ASP A 312 -17.50 -21.74 -15.68
CA ASP A 312 -18.33 -22.92 -15.95
C ASP A 312 -18.45 -23.20 -17.46
N ASP A 313 -18.32 -22.18 -18.31
CA ASP A 313 -18.24 -22.31 -19.77
C ASP A 313 -17.17 -21.37 -20.36
N PRO A 314 -15.90 -21.80 -20.42
CA PRO A 314 -14.81 -20.99 -20.95
C PRO A 314 -14.94 -20.64 -22.44
N SER A 315 -15.85 -21.30 -23.17
CA SER A 315 -16.11 -21.03 -24.58
C SER A 315 -17.09 -19.87 -24.81
N SER A 316 -17.81 -19.47 -23.76
CA SER A 316 -18.72 -18.33 -23.82
C SER A 316 -17.97 -17.02 -24.05
N THR A 317 -18.47 -16.22 -24.99
CA THR A 317 -17.99 -14.85 -25.21
C THR A 317 -18.66 -13.84 -24.29
N GLU A 318 -19.71 -14.25 -23.56
CA GLU A 318 -20.40 -13.39 -22.61
C GLU A 318 -19.56 -13.24 -21.33
N LYS A 319 -19.30 -11.98 -20.97
CA LYS A 319 -18.60 -11.63 -19.73
C LYS A 319 -19.64 -11.38 -18.64
N GLY A 320 -19.51 -12.11 -17.53
CA GLY A 320 -20.39 -12.02 -16.36
C GLY A 320 -20.24 -10.76 -15.51
N GLY A 321 -19.36 -9.84 -15.91
CA GLY A 321 -19.10 -8.59 -15.20
C GLY A 321 -18.22 -7.66 -16.00
N GLU A 322 -17.97 -6.50 -15.40
CA GLU A 322 -17.04 -5.47 -15.88
C GLU A 322 -15.91 -5.28 -14.86
N VAL A 323 -14.80 -4.71 -15.31
CA VAL A 323 -13.68 -4.34 -14.46
C VAL A 323 -13.41 -2.86 -14.66
N GLU A 324 -13.34 -2.12 -13.56
CA GLU A 324 -12.84 -0.75 -13.51
C GLU A 324 -11.43 -0.77 -12.91
N VAL A 325 -10.52 -0.01 -13.51
CA VAL A 325 -9.14 0.16 -13.05
C VAL A 325 -8.93 1.63 -12.78
N ILE A 326 -8.57 1.95 -11.53
CA ILE A 326 -8.26 3.30 -11.10
C ILE A 326 -6.75 3.39 -10.91
N GLY A 327 -6.10 4.12 -11.81
CA GLY A 327 -4.64 4.26 -11.88
C GLY A 327 -4.07 3.77 -13.21
N GLU A 328 -2.79 4.00 -13.45
CA GLU A 328 -2.09 3.47 -14.63
C GLU A 328 -1.50 2.08 -14.31
N ALA A 329 -1.96 1.05 -15.02
CA ALA A 329 -1.54 -0.34 -14.78
C ALA A 329 -0.15 -0.65 -15.38
N ILE A 330 0.84 0.17 -15.08
CA ILE A 330 2.23 0.01 -15.52
C ILE A 330 3.12 -0.48 -14.37
N PRO A 331 4.23 -1.19 -14.65
CA PRO A 331 5.14 -1.67 -13.61
C PRO A 331 5.51 -0.61 -12.57
N GLY A 332 5.34 -0.94 -11.30
CA GLY A 332 5.71 -0.12 -10.15
C GLY A 332 4.69 0.92 -9.76
N GLN A 333 3.51 0.92 -10.39
CA GLN A 333 2.33 1.65 -9.92
C GLN A 333 1.42 0.72 -9.12
N THR A 334 0.74 1.29 -8.13
CA THR A 334 -0.33 0.61 -7.41
C THR A 334 -1.65 1.12 -7.98
N VAL A 335 -2.48 0.19 -8.43
CA VAL A 335 -3.79 0.49 -8.99
C VAL A 335 -4.87 -0.11 -8.11
N GLU A 336 -6.01 0.57 -8.03
CA GLU A 336 -7.23 -0.03 -7.48
C GLU A 336 -7.98 -0.72 -8.62
N ILE A 337 -8.27 -2.01 -8.44
CA ILE A 337 -9.06 -2.82 -9.35
C ILE A 337 -10.42 -3.09 -8.72
N ILE A 338 -11.49 -2.87 -9.48
CA ILE A 338 -12.87 -3.03 -9.03
C ILE A 338 -13.61 -3.95 -9.99
N ALA A 339 -14.06 -5.10 -9.48
CA ALA A 339 -14.92 -6.03 -10.21
C ALA A 339 -16.39 -5.66 -10.01
N MET A 340 -17.13 -5.51 -11.10
CA MET A 340 -18.55 -5.16 -11.13
C MET A 340 -19.36 -6.30 -11.79
N PRO A 341 -19.89 -7.26 -11.01
CA PRO A 341 -20.73 -8.33 -11.55
C PRO A 341 -21.99 -7.77 -12.21
N LYS A 342 -22.38 -8.35 -13.35
CA LYS A 342 -23.70 -8.09 -13.94
C LYS A 342 -24.80 -8.79 -13.14
N PRO A 343 -26.07 -8.34 -13.28
CA PRO A 343 -27.21 -9.11 -12.77
C PRO A 343 -27.14 -10.57 -13.23
N GLY A 344 -27.41 -11.50 -12.32
CA GLY A 344 -27.30 -12.94 -12.58
C GLY A 344 -25.89 -13.53 -12.45
N TYR A 345 -24.87 -12.75 -12.04
CA TYR A 345 -23.50 -13.21 -11.85
C TYR A 345 -22.93 -12.86 -10.48
N ALA A 346 -22.01 -13.69 -10.03
CA ALA A 346 -21.24 -13.56 -8.81
C ALA A 346 -19.77 -13.31 -9.12
N PHE A 347 -19.11 -12.41 -8.38
CA PHE A 347 -17.66 -12.34 -8.41
C PHE A 347 -17.07 -13.61 -7.78
N GLU A 348 -16.23 -14.33 -8.52
CA GLU A 348 -15.53 -15.51 -8.02
C GLU A 348 -14.20 -15.12 -7.39
N GLY A 349 -13.44 -14.24 -8.05
CA GLY A 349 -12.09 -13.90 -7.64
C GLY A 349 -11.25 -13.24 -8.74
N TRP A 350 -10.12 -12.69 -8.32
CA TRP A 350 -9.05 -12.23 -9.21
C TRP A 350 -8.06 -13.36 -9.50
N TYR A 351 -7.58 -13.41 -10.73
CA TYR A 351 -6.63 -14.42 -11.20
C TYR A 351 -5.48 -13.75 -11.95
N LEU A 352 -4.24 -14.00 -11.53
CA LEU A 352 -3.04 -13.59 -12.26
C LEU A 352 -2.53 -14.77 -13.10
N ASP A 353 -2.51 -14.63 -14.42
CA ASP A 353 -2.13 -15.69 -15.36
C ASP A 353 -2.87 -17.02 -15.09
N GLY A 354 -4.14 -16.91 -14.70
CA GLY A 354 -4.99 -18.05 -14.35
C GLY A 354 -4.80 -18.61 -12.93
N VAL A 355 -3.90 -18.06 -12.12
CA VAL A 355 -3.68 -18.41 -10.72
C VAL A 355 -4.53 -17.52 -9.81
N PHE A 356 -5.37 -18.12 -8.97
CA PHE A 356 -6.27 -17.41 -8.05
C PHE A 356 -5.51 -16.63 -6.97
N ILE A 357 -5.94 -15.39 -6.69
CA ILE A 357 -5.42 -14.51 -5.65
C ILE A 357 -6.41 -14.49 -4.47
N PRO A 358 -6.19 -15.26 -3.40
CA PRO A 358 -7.18 -15.44 -2.34
C PRO A 358 -7.41 -14.19 -1.48
N GLU A 359 -6.43 -13.30 -1.34
CA GLU A 359 -6.53 -12.07 -0.54
C GLU A 359 -7.25 -10.94 -1.27
N ALA A 360 -7.41 -11.03 -2.59
CA ALA A 360 -8.00 -9.97 -3.40
C ALA A 360 -9.53 -10.05 -3.40
N GLU A 361 -10.17 -9.04 -2.80
CA GLU A 361 -11.62 -8.88 -2.78
C GLU A 361 -12.09 -8.09 -4.03
N MET A 362 -13.40 -7.82 -4.15
CA MET A 362 -13.97 -7.15 -5.33
C MET A 362 -13.33 -5.80 -5.66
N SER A 363 -13.06 -4.98 -4.63
CA SER A 363 -12.13 -3.85 -4.70
C SER A 363 -10.83 -4.26 -4.03
N HIS A 364 -9.72 -4.05 -4.71
CA HIS A 364 -8.40 -4.42 -4.21
C HIS A 364 -7.34 -3.46 -4.74
N GLU A 365 -6.37 -3.09 -3.91
CA GLU A 365 -5.17 -2.37 -4.35
C GLU A 365 -4.08 -3.39 -4.71
N ILE A 366 -3.52 -3.28 -5.91
CA ILE A 366 -2.48 -4.19 -6.39
C ILE A 366 -1.28 -3.41 -6.92
N LEU A 367 -0.09 -3.78 -6.46
CA LEU A 367 1.18 -3.31 -7.02
C LEU A 367 1.48 -4.06 -8.32
N ILE A 368 1.58 -3.33 -9.43
CA ILE A 368 1.89 -3.90 -10.73
C ILE A 368 3.37 -4.28 -10.79
N GLY A 369 3.66 -5.57 -10.96
CA GLY A 369 5.01 -6.09 -11.10
C GLY A 369 5.59 -5.88 -12.50
N LYS A 370 6.92 -5.94 -12.63
CA LYS A 370 7.64 -5.79 -13.91
C LYS A 370 7.22 -6.81 -14.96
N ASP A 371 7.05 -8.06 -14.54
CA ASP A 371 6.69 -9.19 -15.38
C ASP A 371 5.28 -9.70 -15.04
N MET A 372 4.43 -8.82 -14.52
CA MET A 372 3.04 -9.17 -14.23
C MET A 372 2.33 -9.46 -15.55
N GLY A 373 1.81 -10.68 -15.69
CA GLY A 373 1.01 -11.07 -16.84
C GLY A 373 -0.43 -10.58 -16.72
N LYS A 374 -1.36 -11.34 -17.27
CA LYS A 374 -2.75 -10.91 -17.40
C LYS A 374 -3.50 -11.06 -16.08
N LEU A 375 -4.20 -10.02 -15.65
CA LEU A 375 -5.08 -10.07 -14.48
C LEU A 375 -6.54 -10.18 -14.93
N GLU A 376 -7.23 -11.21 -14.44
CA GLU A 376 -8.61 -11.49 -14.81
C GLU A 376 -9.54 -11.50 -13.61
N ALA A 377 -10.61 -10.71 -13.65
CA ALA A 377 -11.76 -10.89 -12.76
C ALA A 377 -12.64 -12.01 -13.31
N LYS A 378 -12.84 -13.09 -12.56
CA LYS A 378 -13.76 -14.15 -12.96
C LYS A 378 -15.09 -13.99 -12.28
N PHE A 379 -16.14 -14.25 -13.07
CA PHE A 379 -17.52 -14.14 -12.64
C PHE A 379 -18.21 -15.47 -12.92
N ARG A 380 -18.85 -16.03 -11.89
CA ARG A 380 -19.61 -17.27 -12.00
C ARG A 380 -21.08 -16.94 -12.23
N GLU A 381 -21.70 -17.58 -13.20
CA GLU A 381 -23.14 -17.45 -13.43
C GLU A 381 -23.89 -17.99 -12.20
N LEU A 382 -24.85 -17.20 -11.72
CA LEU A 382 -25.72 -17.65 -10.66
C LEU A 382 -26.77 -18.59 -11.25
N PRO A 383 -27.09 -19.70 -10.57
CA PRO A 383 -28.08 -20.65 -11.06
C PRO A 383 -29.49 -20.04 -11.23
N VAL A 384 -29.78 -18.88 -10.60
CA VAL A 384 -30.97 -18.03 -10.79
C VAL A 384 -30.60 -16.58 -10.42
N ASP A 385 -31.28 -15.58 -11.00
CA ASP A 385 -31.33 -14.22 -10.43
C ASP A 385 -31.68 -14.31 -8.93
N LEU A 386 -30.74 -13.92 -8.06
CA LEU A 386 -31.01 -13.89 -6.63
C LEU A 386 -31.92 -12.69 -6.33
N GLU A 387 -33.22 -12.85 -6.51
CA GLU A 387 -34.21 -11.94 -5.96
C GLU A 387 -34.18 -12.04 -4.44
N VAL A 388 -33.36 -11.18 -3.82
CA VAL A 388 -33.50 -10.89 -2.40
C VAL A 388 -34.76 -10.03 -2.26
N GLU A 389 -35.91 -10.66 -2.07
CA GLU A 389 -37.13 -9.95 -1.67
C GLU A 389 -36.91 -9.37 -0.25
N GLY A 390 -36.34 -8.17 -0.16
CA GLY A 390 -36.11 -7.41 1.07
C GLY A 390 -37.39 -6.80 1.65
N GLY A 391 -38.52 -7.51 1.56
CA GLY A 391 -39.85 -6.91 1.67
C GLY A 391 -40.13 -5.89 0.55
N GLU A 392 -41.25 -5.15 0.66
CA GLU A 392 -41.73 -4.21 -0.38
C GLU A 392 -40.74 -3.09 -0.79
N ASN A 393 -39.59 -2.94 -0.12
CA ASN A 393 -38.67 -1.79 -0.29
C ASN A 393 -37.16 -2.13 -0.40
N GLY A 394 -36.76 -3.40 -0.54
CA GLY A 394 -35.34 -3.76 -0.76
C GLY A 394 -34.42 -3.68 0.48
N TRP A 395 -34.89 -4.06 1.67
CA TRP A 395 -34.13 -4.01 2.94
C TRP A 395 -33.15 -5.17 3.15
N ALA A 396 -32.69 -5.78 2.08
CA ALA A 396 -31.74 -6.88 2.13
C ALA A 396 -30.94 -6.93 0.85
N GLU A 397 -29.65 -7.19 0.99
CA GLU A 397 -28.67 -7.14 -0.08
C GLU A 397 -27.75 -8.37 0.00
N VAL A 398 -27.14 -8.69 -1.13
CA VAL A 398 -25.97 -9.55 -1.16
C VAL A 398 -24.74 -8.67 -1.03
N THR A 399 -23.97 -8.87 0.04
CA THR A 399 -22.79 -8.05 0.31
C THR A 399 -21.51 -8.65 -0.22
N ARG A 400 -21.49 -9.97 -0.45
CA ARG A 400 -20.29 -10.67 -0.90
C ARG A 400 -20.63 -11.97 -1.63
N TYR A 401 -19.96 -12.18 -2.75
CA TYR A 401 -19.82 -13.48 -3.40
C TYR A 401 -18.36 -13.92 -3.28
N ARG A 402 -18.09 -15.09 -2.68
CA ARG A 402 -16.73 -15.64 -2.63
C ARG A 402 -16.76 -17.17 -2.68
N GLY A 403 -16.32 -17.74 -3.81
CA GLY A 403 -16.28 -19.19 -4.02
C GLY A 403 -17.66 -19.85 -3.91
N ASP A 404 -17.86 -20.65 -2.87
CA ASP A 404 -19.10 -21.39 -2.62
C ASP A 404 -19.97 -20.74 -1.53
N VAL A 405 -19.68 -19.52 -1.10
CA VAL A 405 -20.44 -18.82 -0.04
C VAL A 405 -20.90 -17.43 -0.52
N ILE A 406 -22.16 -17.12 -0.24
CA ILE A 406 -22.77 -15.80 -0.39
C ILE A 406 -22.98 -15.20 1.00
N ASN A 407 -22.54 -13.95 1.23
CA ASN A 407 -22.93 -13.22 2.43
C ASN A 407 -24.20 -12.41 2.16
N LEU A 408 -25.23 -12.69 2.93
CA LEU A 408 -26.52 -12.02 2.89
C LEU A 408 -26.62 -11.06 4.06
N LYS A 409 -27.02 -9.81 3.81
CA LYS A 409 -27.22 -8.78 4.84
C LYS A 409 -28.62 -8.19 4.77
N ALA A 410 -29.26 -8.12 5.91
CA ALA A 410 -30.58 -7.55 6.12
C ALA A 410 -30.44 -6.27 6.96
N GLU A 411 -31.13 -5.20 6.57
CA GLU A 411 -31.13 -3.94 7.31
C GLU A 411 -32.04 -3.99 8.54
N PRO A 412 -31.63 -3.46 9.70
CA PRO A 412 -32.53 -3.25 10.82
C PRO A 412 -33.53 -2.11 10.48
N ILE A 413 -34.81 -2.45 10.36
CA ILE A 413 -35.87 -1.48 10.01
C ILE A 413 -36.74 -1.16 11.22
N VAL A 414 -37.00 0.13 11.45
CA VAL A 414 -37.89 0.60 12.53
C VAL A 414 -39.33 0.07 12.30
N ASP A 415 -39.98 -0.36 13.38
CA ASP A 415 -41.33 -0.97 13.38
C ASP A 415 -41.47 -2.27 12.58
N HIS A 416 -40.36 -2.89 12.19
CA HIS A 416 -40.33 -4.19 11.54
C HIS A 416 -39.38 -5.13 12.27
N THR A 417 -39.80 -6.38 12.44
CA THR A 417 -38.93 -7.43 12.97
C THR A 417 -38.47 -8.33 11.82
N PHE A 418 -37.17 -8.52 11.71
CA PHE A 418 -36.58 -9.49 10.79
C PHE A 418 -36.86 -10.92 11.29
N MET A 419 -37.60 -11.70 10.50
CA MET A 419 -37.97 -13.08 10.82
C MET A 419 -36.89 -14.08 10.44
N GLY A 420 -36.09 -13.76 9.43
CA GLY A 420 -34.99 -14.58 8.96
C GLY A 420 -34.87 -14.62 7.44
N TRP A 421 -33.82 -15.31 7.00
CA TRP A 421 -33.56 -15.72 5.63
C TRP A 421 -34.27 -17.04 5.35
N TYR A 422 -34.99 -17.13 4.25
CA TYR A 422 -35.76 -18.30 3.88
C TYR A 422 -35.43 -18.78 2.47
N LEU A 423 -35.29 -20.09 2.30
CA LEU A 423 -35.27 -20.75 1.00
C LEU A 423 -36.61 -21.46 0.82
N LEU A 424 -37.44 -21.02 -0.13
CA LEU A 424 -38.87 -21.39 -0.16
C LEU A 424 -39.53 -21.08 1.20
N ASP A 425 -39.95 -22.11 1.93
CA ASP A 425 -40.59 -22.01 3.25
C ASP A 425 -39.62 -22.45 4.39
N GLN A 426 -38.40 -22.84 4.06
CA GLN A 426 -37.41 -23.29 5.03
C GLN A 426 -36.60 -22.11 5.57
N LEU A 427 -36.65 -21.90 6.89
CA LEU A 427 -35.80 -20.94 7.57
C LEU A 427 -34.34 -21.39 7.51
N LEU A 428 -33.48 -20.57 6.90
CA LEU A 428 -32.04 -20.77 6.82
C LEU A 428 -31.32 -20.16 8.03
N SER A 429 -31.63 -18.91 8.35
CA SER A 429 -30.98 -18.18 9.43
C SER A 429 -31.85 -17.04 9.95
N LYS A 430 -31.72 -16.70 11.23
CA LYS A 430 -32.35 -15.50 11.84
C LYS A 430 -31.37 -14.34 12.03
N ALA A 431 -30.10 -14.55 11.69
CA ALA A 431 -29.09 -13.52 11.80
C ALA A 431 -29.26 -12.51 10.66
N LEU A 432 -29.14 -11.21 10.96
CA LEU A 432 -29.19 -10.16 9.95
C LEU A 432 -28.06 -10.33 8.92
N ASN A 433 -26.91 -10.85 9.34
CA ASN A 433 -25.82 -11.25 8.46
C ASN A 433 -25.74 -12.77 8.42
N TYR A 434 -25.69 -13.36 7.23
CA TYR A 434 -25.68 -14.81 7.07
C TYR A 434 -24.79 -15.26 5.90
N ASP A 435 -23.84 -16.14 6.22
CA ASP A 435 -23.04 -16.86 5.23
C ASP A 435 -23.83 -18.07 4.72
N PHE A 436 -24.25 -18.01 3.47
CA PHE A 436 -25.07 -19.01 2.80
C PHE A 436 -24.24 -19.82 1.79
N ASP A 437 -24.33 -21.14 1.84
CA ASP A 437 -23.60 -22.05 0.93
C ASP A 437 -24.30 -22.15 -0.43
N VAL A 438 -23.61 -21.68 -1.48
CA VAL A 438 -24.04 -21.67 -2.89
C VAL A 438 -24.32 -23.07 -3.42
N ASN A 439 -23.66 -24.11 -2.89
CA ASN A 439 -23.90 -25.48 -3.34
C ASN A 439 -25.33 -25.95 -3.01
N ILE A 440 -26.00 -25.32 -2.04
CA ILE A 440 -27.40 -25.60 -1.71
C ILE A 440 -28.34 -25.13 -2.84
N LEU A 441 -27.99 -24.08 -3.58
CA LEU A 441 -28.76 -23.61 -4.75
C LEU A 441 -28.65 -24.55 -5.95
N ARG A 442 -27.61 -25.40 -6.01
CA ARG A 442 -27.41 -26.35 -7.12
C ARG A 442 -28.42 -27.52 -7.12
N ALA A 443 -29.17 -27.72 -6.03
CA ALA A 443 -30.04 -28.89 -5.83
C ALA A 443 -31.54 -28.65 -6.06
N ALA A 444 -31.99 -27.40 -6.15
CA ALA A 444 -33.37 -27.04 -6.46
C ALA A 444 -33.42 -25.58 -6.98
N LEU A 445 -34.51 -25.19 -7.63
CA LEU A 445 -34.79 -23.82 -8.13
C LEU A 445 -35.48 -22.85 -7.12
N PRO A 446 -34.93 -22.48 -5.95
CA PRO A 446 -35.55 -21.43 -5.13
C PRO A 446 -34.74 -20.15 -4.91
N ALA A 447 -35.48 -19.04 -4.81
CA ALA A 447 -34.99 -17.73 -4.34
C ALA A 447 -34.84 -17.70 -2.81
N ILE A 448 -33.87 -16.92 -2.33
CA ILE A 448 -33.67 -16.64 -0.91
C ILE A 448 -34.39 -15.33 -0.55
N ARG A 449 -35.30 -15.40 0.43
CA ARG A 449 -36.14 -14.27 0.83
C ARG A 449 -35.79 -13.76 2.23
N ALA A 450 -35.70 -12.45 2.37
CA ALA A 450 -35.55 -11.77 3.66
C ALA A 450 -36.93 -11.39 4.19
N VAL A 451 -37.43 -12.12 5.19
CA VAL A 451 -38.81 -11.91 5.64
C VAL A 451 -38.84 -10.94 6.82
N TYR A 452 -39.62 -9.86 6.68
CA TYR A 452 -39.93 -8.91 7.75
C TYR A 452 -41.40 -8.99 8.13
N THR A 453 -41.70 -8.72 9.40
CA THR A 453 -43.09 -8.55 9.86
C THR A 453 -43.24 -7.19 10.52
N LYS A 454 -44.34 -6.51 10.23
CA LYS A 454 -44.68 -5.23 10.86
C LYS A 454 -45.02 -5.48 12.33
N GLY A 455 -44.22 -4.92 13.22
CA GLY A 455 -44.29 -5.17 14.65
C GLY A 455 -43.03 -4.70 15.36
N THR A 456 -43.21 -4.03 16.49
CA THR A 456 -42.14 -3.41 17.27
C THR A 456 -41.45 -4.44 18.16
N VAL A 457 -40.31 -5.01 17.74
CA VAL A 457 -39.30 -5.49 18.69
C VAL A 457 -37.91 -5.39 18.07
N ALA A 458 -37.08 -4.48 18.58
CA ALA A 458 -35.65 -4.49 18.36
C ALA A 458 -35.05 -5.76 18.98
N ASN A 459 -33.98 -6.31 18.39
CA ASN A 459 -33.24 -7.47 18.90
C ASN A 459 -32.45 -7.17 20.20
N GLU A 460 -33.06 -6.48 21.16
CA GLU A 460 -32.51 -6.28 22.49
C GLU A 460 -33.09 -7.32 23.44
N THR A 461 -32.17 -8.05 24.06
CA THR A 461 -32.28 -8.86 25.28
C THR A 461 -33.59 -8.60 26.04
N ILE A 462 -34.54 -9.54 25.95
CA ILE A 462 -35.78 -9.52 26.75
C ILE A 462 -35.39 -9.53 28.23
N ALA A 463 -35.43 -8.36 28.87
CA ALA A 463 -35.56 -8.28 30.30
C ALA A 463 -36.95 -8.85 30.69
N ARG A 464 -36.96 -9.88 31.53
CA ARG A 464 -38.14 -10.44 32.23
C ARG A 464 -38.99 -9.32 32.87
N GLU A 465 -40.31 -9.40 33.05
CA GLU A 465 -41.10 -10.38 33.82
C GLU A 465 -42.58 -9.91 33.71
N GLU A 466 -43.60 -10.75 33.43
CA GLU A 466 -45.01 -10.50 33.89
C GLU A 466 -46.05 -11.57 33.52
N LEU A 467 -45.86 -12.37 32.45
CA LEU A 467 -46.93 -13.26 31.97
C LEU A 467 -47.04 -14.62 32.68
N VAL A 468 -45.90 -15.25 33.01
CA VAL A 468 -45.86 -16.58 33.65
C VAL A 468 -44.74 -16.67 34.68
N THR A 469 -44.91 -17.56 35.66
CA THR A 469 -43.84 -18.03 36.55
C THR A 469 -43.42 -19.42 36.11
N ILE A 470 -42.12 -19.65 36.01
CA ILE A 470 -41.55 -20.94 35.64
C ILE A 470 -40.84 -21.51 36.87
N SER A 471 -41.15 -22.75 37.23
CA SER A 471 -40.46 -23.48 38.28
C SER A 471 -40.21 -24.94 37.86
N PHE A 472 -39.22 -25.55 38.48
CA PHE A 472 -38.87 -26.95 38.26
C PHE A 472 -38.99 -27.73 39.58
N SER A 473 -39.65 -28.88 39.53
CA SER A 473 -39.66 -29.86 40.62
C SER A 473 -39.09 -31.18 40.10
N GLY A 474 -37.77 -31.36 40.24
CA GLY A 474 -37.05 -32.44 39.59
C GLY A 474 -37.10 -32.33 38.07
N ASN A 475 -37.48 -33.41 37.39
CA ASN A 475 -37.63 -33.44 35.92
C ASN A 475 -39.00 -32.93 35.44
N GLN A 476 -39.73 -32.16 36.24
CA GLN A 476 -41.03 -31.64 35.86
C GLN A 476 -40.97 -30.12 35.73
N LEU A 477 -41.20 -29.64 34.51
CA LEU A 477 -41.45 -28.23 34.23
C LEU A 477 -42.84 -27.86 34.73
N CYS A 478 -42.94 -26.77 35.49
CA CYS A 478 -44.18 -26.20 35.98
C CYS A 478 -44.26 -24.73 35.53
N VAL A 479 -45.26 -24.40 34.71
CA VAL A 479 -45.51 -23.03 34.24
C VAL A 479 -46.83 -22.56 34.81
N THR A 480 -46.80 -21.49 35.60
CA THR A 480 -47.99 -20.87 36.22
C THR A 480 -48.29 -19.55 35.55
N ALA A 481 -49.47 -19.40 34.98
CA ALA A 481 -49.90 -18.14 34.37
C ALA A 481 -50.10 -17.06 35.46
N ARG A 482 -49.42 -15.92 35.35
CA ARG A 482 -49.64 -14.75 36.23
C ARG A 482 -50.77 -13.86 35.74
N GLN A 483 -51.11 -13.95 34.46
CA GLN A 483 -52.26 -13.34 33.81
C GLN A 483 -52.70 -14.23 32.64
N ALA A 484 -53.85 -13.93 32.04
CA ALA A 484 -54.38 -14.73 30.94
C ALA A 484 -53.39 -14.77 29.75
N ILE A 485 -53.15 -15.96 29.21
CA ILE A 485 -52.36 -16.19 28.00
C ILE A 485 -53.18 -17.01 27.01
N ARG A 486 -52.98 -16.73 25.72
CA ARG A 486 -53.72 -17.38 24.63
C ARG A 486 -53.23 -18.81 24.38
N ARG A 487 -51.92 -19.03 24.52
CA ARG A 487 -51.32 -20.34 24.27
C ARG A 487 -49.97 -20.48 24.95
N LEU A 488 -49.68 -21.68 25.42
CA LEU A 488 -48.36 -22.10 25.86
C LEU A 488 -47.88 -23.25 24.98
N MET A 489 -46.66 -23.19 24.45
CA MET A 489 -46.06 -24.27 23.67
C MET A 489 -44.65 -24.55 24.17
N VAL A 490 -44.30 -25.83 24.24
CA VAL A 490 -43.00 -26.31 24.71
C VAL A 490 -42.37 -27.15 23.62
N TYR A 491 -41.19 -26.76 23.17
CA TYR A 491 -40.44 -27.44 22.12
C TYR A 491 -39.11 -27.97 22.63
N SER A 492 -38.61 -29.05 22.03
CA SER A 492 -37.19 -29.40 22.12
C SER A 492 -36.35 -28.41 21.32
N PHE A 493 -35.03 -28.35 21.55
CA PHE A 493 -34.13 -27.56 20.69
C PHE A 493 -34.04 -28.05 19.26
N GLU A 494 -34.46 -29.29 18.99
CA GLU A 494 -34.59 -29.84 17.64
C GLU A 494 -35.90 -29.41 16.96
N GLY A 495 -36.71 -28.55 17.59
CA GLY A 495 -37.95 -28.02 17.03
C GLY A 495 -39.17 -28.93 17.17
N ASN A 496 -39.05 -30.06 17.86
CA ASN A 496 -40.17 -30.97 18.09
C ASN A 496 -41.09 -30.40 19.19
N LEU A 497 -42.40 -30.30 18.90
CA LEU A 497 -43.40 -29.91 19.90
C LEU A 497 -43.54 -31.02 20.95
N LEU A 498 -43.15 -30.73 22.19
CA LEU A 498 -43.21 -31.67 23.31
C LEU A 498 -44.49 -31.54 24.13
N GLY A 499 -45.10 -30.36 24.10
CA GLY A 499 -46.31 -30.09 24.85
C GLY A 499 -46.93 -28.74 24.48
N THR A 500 -48.25 -28.65 24.56
CA THR A 500 -48.99 -27.41 24.36
C THR A 500 -50.11 -27.31 25.38
N ASN A 501 -50.44 -26.08 25.78
CA ASN A 501 -51.67 -25.75 26.46
C ASN A 501 -52.35 -24.62 25.70
N GLY A 502 -53.68 -24.69 25.63
CA GLY A 502 -54.50 -23.65 25.02
C GLY A 502 -54.50 -22.37 25.85
N GLN A 503 -55.65 -21.70 25.86
CA GLN A 503 -55.84 -20.54 26.72
C GLN A 503 -55.65 -20.93 28.19
N MET A 504 -54.79 -20.21 28.90
CA MET A 504 -54.57 -20.37 30.34
C MET A 504 -54.98 -19.06 31.01
N GLU A 505 -55.83 -19.14 32.02
CA GLU A 505 -56.24 -18.00 32.85
C GLU A 505 -55.23 -17.75 33.97
N GLN A 506 -55.35 -16.59 34.63
CA GLN A 506 -54.50 -16.27 35.79
C GLN A 506 -54.61 -17.36 36.87
N GLY A 507 -53.47 -17.92 37.27
CA GLY A 507 -53.37 -18.98 38.27
C GLY A 507 -53.34 -20.40 37.69
N ASP A 508 -53.62 -20.58 36.39
CA ASP A 508 -53.54 -21.89 35.75
C ASP A 508 -52.12 -22.43 35.72
N ILE A 509 -52.00 -23.75 35.90
CA ILE A 509 -50.71 -24.43 35.99
C ILE A 509 -50.61 -25.50 34.90
N TYR A 510 -49.63 -25.34 34.02
CA TYR A 510 -49.22 -26.37 33.07
C TYR A 510 -48.01 -27.14 33.60
N ARG A 511 -48.06 -28.47 33.50
CA ARG A 511 -46.96 -29.34 33.93
C ARG A 511 -46.55 -30.29 32.81
N LEU A 512 -45.25 -30.43 32.61
CA LEU A 512 -44.67 -31.34 31.62
C LEU A 512 -43.44 -32.04 32.21
N SER A 513 -43.34 -33.35 32.03
CA SER A 513 -42.12 -34.11 32.37
C SER A 513 -41.08 -33.93 31.28
N ILE A 514 -39.88 -33.49 31.64
CA ILE A 514 -38.83 -33.07 30.74
C ILE A 514 -37.58 -33.94 30.93
N ARG A 515 -36.88 -34.22 29.82
CA ARG A 515 -35.64 -35.02 29.81
C ARG A 515 -34.47 -34.30 29.14
N SER A 516 -34.69 -33.09 28.61
CA SER A 516 -33.73 -32.33 27.83
C SER A 516 -34.01 -30.82 27.93
N PRO A 517 -33.07 -29.96 27.49
CA PRO A 517 -33.28 -28.52 27.36
C PRO A 517 -34.39 -28.15 26.37
N LEU A 518 -35.06 -27.01 26.60
CA LEU A 518 -36.33 -26.66 25.92
C LEU A 518 -36.40 -25.20 25.46
N LEU A 519 -37.29 -24.96 24.50
CA LEU A 519 -37.81 -23.63 24.16
C LEU A 519 -39.26 -23.55 24.65
N LEU A 520 -39.54 -22.54 25.47
CA LEU A 520 -40.89 -22.19 25.89
C LEU A 520 -41.40 -21.05 25.02
N VAL A 521 -42.55 -21.22 24.38
CA VAL A 521 -43.21 -20.16 23.60
C VAL A 521 -44.53 -19.83 24.27
N ILE A 522 -44.71 -18.57 24.64
CA ILE A 522 -45.93 -18.05 25.27
C ILE A 522 -46.56 -17.07 24.30
N GLU A 523 -47.81 -17.29 23.94
CA GLU A 523 -48.61 -16.33 23.18
C GLU A 523 -49.55 -15.64 24.17
N ALA A 524 -49.36 -14.34 24.37
CA ALA A 524 -50.23 -13.50 25.17
C ALA A 524 -51.57 -13.24 24.46
N THR A 525 -52.55 -12.74 25.19
CA THR A 525 -53.90 -12.48 24.67
C THR A 525 -53.94 -11.40 23.58
N ASP A 526 -52.99 -10.49 23.58
CA ASP A 526 -52.80 -9.44 22.56
C ASP A 526 -52.08 -9.95 21.29
N GLY A 527 -51.69 -11.23 21.26
CA GLY A 527 -50.96 -11.86 20.15
C GLY A 527 -49.43 -11.78 20.29
N THR A 528 -48.91 -11.12 21.32
CA THR A 528 -47.48 -11.05 21.59
C THR A 528 -46.91 -12.44 21.85
N ARG A 529 -45.80 -12.79 21.18
CA ARG A 529 -45.12 -14.07 21.35
C ARG A 529 -43.79 -13.91 22.08
N ILE A 530 -43.65 -14.60 23.19
CA ILE A 530 -42.44 -14.63 24.00
C ILE A 530 -41.80 -16.00 23.86
N VAL A 531 -40.52 -16.03 23.49
CA VAL A 531 -39.74 -17.28 23.42
C VAL A 531 -38.66 -17.27 24.48
N CYS A 532 -38.69 -18.23 25.40
CA CYS A 532 -37.70 -18.39 26.46
C CYS A 532 -36.91 -19.68 26.27
N LYS A 533 -35.58 -19.56 26.26
CA LYS A 533 -34.67 -20.70 26.33
C LYS A 533 -34.60 -21.21 27.77
N LEU A 534 -34.85 -22.51 27.99
CA LEU A 534 -34.74 -23.16 29.30
C LEU A 534 -33.64 -24.22 29.23
N SER A 535 -32.52 -23.98 29.92
CA SER A 535 -31.45 -24.97 30.11
C SER A 535 -31.61 -25.66 31.47
N SER A 536 -31.51 -26.98 31.51
CA SER A 536 -31.59 -27.74 32.76
C SER A 536 -30.35 -27.48 33.62
N GLY A 537 -30.45 -26.55 34.57
CA GLY A 537 -29.39 -26.29 35.55
C GLY A 537 -29.53 -24.95 36.27
N ARG A 538 -30.42 -24.92 37.28
CA ARG A 538 -30.83 -23.75 38.11
C ARG A 538 -31.59 -22.65 37.38
#